data_AF-T2SB51-F1
#
_entry.id   AF-T2SB51-F1
#
_cell.length_a   1.000
_cell.length_b   1.000
_cell.length_c   1.000
_cell.angle_alpha   90.00
_cell.angle_beta   90.00
_cell.angle_gamma   90.00
#
_symmetry.space_group_name_H-M   'P 1'
#
loop_
_entity.id
_entity.type
_entity.pdbx_description
1 polymer ?
#
loop_
_entity_poly.entity_id
_entity_poly.type
_entity_poly.pdbx_seq_one_letter_code
_entity_poly.pdbx_strand_id
1 'polypeptide(L)'
;MNGGVWLSKNSNPLNCYILARSKSKARVRINDLRWVFSQRLKVVVGYSQRDETLFLTLESLNALMAKRYDHLKDLSLNPLSYEEELFLRALVSGSESLNPIIVLEECIEKTLFVEIKSVFQEEKVFYLL
;
A
#
# COMPACT_ATOMS: atom_id res chain seq x y z
N MET A 1 10.94 6.50 -9.04
CA MET A 1 10.30 5.26 -8.54
C MET A 1 10.65 5.10 -7.07
N ASN A 2 9.64 5.13 -6.21
CA ASN A 2 9.72 5.31 -4.76
C ASN A 2 9.67 3.98 -3.97
N GLY A 3 10.11 2.86 -4.57
CA GLY A 3 10.01 1.53 -3.96
C GLY A 3 9.58 0.45 -4.95
N GLY A 4 9.42 -0.78 -4.46
CA GLY A 4 8.94 -1.94 -5.20
C GLY A 4 8.61 -3.13 -4.30
N VAL A 5 7.97 -4.15 -4.90
CA VAL A 5 7.67 -5.44 -4.26
C VAL A 5 8.23 -6.56 -5.13
N TRP A 6 8.87 -7.56 -4.54
CA TRP A 6 9.48 -8.68 -5.26
C TRP A 6 9.07 -10.02 -4.66
N LEU A 7 9.01 -11.06 -5.50
CA LEU A 7 8.80 -12.45 -5.05
C LEU A 7 10.10 -13.10 -4.55
N SER A 8 11.25 -12.64 -5.04
CA SER A 8 12.56 -13.07 -4.56
C SER A 8 13.58 -11.96 -4.74
N LYS A 9 14.75 -12.08 -4.11
CA LYS A 9 15.83 -11.07 -4.24
C LYS A 9 16.30 -10.83 -5.68
N ASN A 10 16.08 -11.80 -6.57
CA ASN A 10 16.57 -11.78 -7.96
C ASN A 10 15.42 -11.77 -8.98
N SER A 11 14.15 -11.67 -8.54
CA SER A 11 13.02 -11.60 -9.48
C SER A 11 12.84 -10.19 -10.01
N ASN A 12 12.10 -10.07 -11.12
CA ASN A 12 11.54 -8.77 -11.51
C ASN A 12 10.57 -8.27 -10.42
N PRO A 13 10.43 -6.94 -10.26
CA PRO A 13 9.42 -6.40 -9.37
C PRO A 13 8.02 -6.78 -9.85
N LEU A 14 7.14 -7.06 -8.90
CA LEU A 14 5.70 -7.18 -9.15
C LEU A 14 5.14 -5.84 -9.60
N ASN A 15 4.10 -5.90 -10.42
CA ASN A 15 3.26 -4.73 -10.61
C ASN A 15 2.53 -4.44 -9.30
N CYS A 16 2.80 -3.28 -8.71
CA CYS A 16 2.20 -2.85 -7.45
C CYS A 16 2.05 -1.33 -7.44
N TYR A 17 1.04 -0.84 -6.73
CA TYR A 17 0.90 0.58 -6.44
C TYR A 17 1.08 0.81 -4.94
N ILE A 18 2.00 1.69 -4.56
CA ILE A 18 2.26 2.01 -3.15
C ILE A 18 1.66 3.39 -2.89
N LEU A 19 0.72 3.48 -1.96
CA LEU A 19 0.06 4.76 -1.62
C LEU A 19 1.12 5.80 -1.18
N ALA A 20 0.97 7.04 -1.60
CA ALA A 20 2.03 8.06 -1.57
C ALA A 20 2.47 8.42 -0.14
N ARG A 21 1.55 8.43 0.83
CA ARG A 21 1.83 8.74 2.25
C ARG A 21 2.30 7.54 3.08
N SER A 22 2.92 6.54 2.45
CA SER A 22 3.41 5.35 3.15
C SER A 22 4.78 5.62 3.80
N LYS A 23 4.97 5.19 5.06
CA LYS A 23 6.28 5.24 5.72
C LYS A 23 7.35 4.50 4.91
N SER A 24 8.57 5.03 4.89
CA SER A 24 9.70 4.38 4.23
C SER A 24 9.98 3.00 4.85
N LYS A 25 10.43 2.07 4.01
CA LYS A 25 10.81 0.70 4.39
C LYS A 25 12.07 0.29 3.66
N ALA A 26 13.13 -0.02 4.41
CA ALA A 26 14.38 -0.52 3.86
C ALA A 26 14.32 -2.04 3.70
N ARG A 27 13.84 -2.50 2.53
CA ARG A 27 13.91 -3.90 2.05
C ARG A 27 13.51 -4.94 3.11
N VAL A 28 12.24 -4.88 3.54
CA VAL A 28 11.65 -5.78 4.53
C VAL A 28 11.17 -7.07 3.86
N ARG A 29 11.46 -8.22 4.45
CA ARG A 29 10.90 -9.51 4.04
C ARG A 29 9.57 -9.75 4.75
N ILE A 30 8.52 -9.98 3.98
CA ILE A 30 7.17 -10.30 4.45
C ILE A 30 6.91 -11.76 4.11
N ASN A 31 6.92 -12.62 5.14
CA ASN A 31 6.69 -14.06 4.99
C ASN A 31 5.40 -14.52 5.70
N ASP A 32 4.68 -13.58 6.30
CA ASP A 32 3.51 -13.75 7.14
C ASP A 32 2.30 -12.95 6.59
N LEU A 33 2.30 -12.63 5.29
CA LEU A 33 1.16 -12.01 4.62
C LEU A 33 -0.06 -12.91 4.75
N ARG A 34 -1.12 -12.40 5.37
CA ARG A 34 -2.41 -13.06 5.50
C ARG A 34 -3.50 -12.23 4.85
N TRP A 35 -4.29 -12.87 4.00
CA TRP A 35 -5.48 -12.28 3.41
C TRP A 35 -6.72 -12.67 4.21
N VAL A 36 -7.55 -11.68 4.55
CA VAL A 36 -8.78 -11.89 5.31
C VAL A 36 -9.91 -11.11 4.65
N PHE A 37 -11.07 -11.76 4.50
CA PHE A 37 -12.28 -11.07 4.08
C PHE A 37 -12.85 -10.25 5.24
N SER A 38 -12.90 -8.93 5.06
CA SER A 38 -13.47 -8.01 6.04
C SER A 38 -14.99 -7.97 5.90
N GLN A 39 -15.70 -8.48 6.90
CA GLN A 39 -17.17 -8.42 6.89
C GLN A 39 -17.73 -6.99 6.95
N ARG A 40 -16.98 -6.06 7.58
CA ARG A 40 -17.35 -4.64 7.67
C ARG A 40 -17.21 -3.94 6.32
N LEU A 41 -16.12 -4.22 5.61
CA LEU A 41 -15.78 -3.52 4.37
C LEU A 41 -16.27 -4.26 3.11
N LYS A 42 -16.66 -5.52 3.25
CA LYS A 42 -17.06 -6.42 2.16
C LYS A 42 -15.99 -6.60 1.08
N VAL A 43 -14.71 -6.55 1.48
CA VAL A 43 -13.55 -6.73 0.61
C VAL A 43 -12.48 -7.58 1.28
N VAL A 44 -11.51 -8.03 0.51
CA VAL A 44 -10.35 -8.78 1.00
C VAL A 44 -9.23 -7.79 1.36
N VAL A 45 -8.67 -7.94 2.55
CA VAL A 45 -7.56 -7.11 3.03
C VAL A 45 -6.42 -8.03 3.43
N GLY A 46 -5.23 -7.71 2.95
CA GLY A 46 -4.01 -8.39 3.35
C GLY A 46 -3.29 -7.60 4.44
N TYR A 47 -2.66 -8.31 5.37
CA TYR A 47 -1.81 -7.67 6.37
C TYR A 47 -0.60 -8.54 6.70
N SER A 48 0.49 -7.88 7.06
CA SER A 48 1.71 -8.46 7.60
C SER A 48 1.76 -8.15 9.09
N GLN A 49 1.74 -9.17 9.95
CA GLN A 49 1.71 -8.98 11.41
C GLN A 49 3.01 -8.38 11.92
N ARG A 50 4.14 -8.76 11.32
CA ARG A 50 5.45 -8.38 11.81
C ARG A 50 5.77 -6.90 11.61
N ASP A 51 5.31 -6.32 10.51
CA ASP A 51 5.75 -4.97 10.08
C ASP A 51 4.59 -4.03 9.76
N GLU A 52 3.37 -4.45 10.08
CA GLU A 52 2.12 -3.69 9.94
C GLU A 52 1.84 -3.18 8.52
N THR A 53 2.47 -3.76 7.49
CA THR A 53 2.11 -3.47 6.10
C THR A 53 0.71 -3.97 5.80
N LEU A 54 -0.10 -3.12 5.19
CA LEU A 54 -1.39 -3.48 4.66
C LEU A 54 -1.33 -3.68 3.16
N PHE A 55 -2.14 -4.62 2.68
CA PHE A 55 -2.26 -4.96 1.28
C PHE A 55 -3.72 -4.91 0.86
N LEU A 56 -3.95 -4.43 -0.36
CA LEU A 56 -5.24 -4.48 -1.03
C LEU A 56 -5.05 -5.12 -2.41
N THR A 57 -6.10 -5.79 -2.91
CA THR A 57 -6.18 -6.08 -4.34
C THR A 57 -6.73 -4.86 -5.09
N LEU A 58 -6.48 -4.77 -6.39
CA LEU A 58 -7.06 -3.73 -7.24
C LEU A 58 -8.60 -3.77 -7.18
N GLU A 59 -9.17 -4.97 -7.17
CA GLU A 59 -10.60 -5.20 -6.97
C GLU A 59 -11.10 -4.60 -5.64
N SER A 60 -10.38 -4.86 -4.54
CA SER A 60 -10.74 -4.33 -3.23
C SER A 60 -10.65 -2.80 -3.20
N LEU A 61 -9.62 -2.21 -3.83
CA LEU A 61 -9.51 -0.75 -3.96
C LEU A 61 -10.67 -0.17 -4.77
N ASN A 62 -10.99 -0.76 -5.92
CA ASN A 62 -12.11 -0.36 -6.76
C ASN A 62 -13.44 -0.38 -5.99
N ALA A 63 -13.68 -1.45 -5.23
CA ALA A 63 -14.88 -1.58 -4.40
C ALA A 63 -14.95 -0.53 -3.29
N LEU A 64 -13.83 -0.27 -2.59
CA LEU A 64 -13.78 0.70 -1.49
C LEU A 64 -13.91 2.15 -1.96
N MET A 65 -13.36 2.47 -3.13
CA MET A 65 -13.27 3.85 -3.64
C MET A 65 -14.29 4.16 -4.75
N ALA A 66 -15.18 3.20 -5.05
CA ALA A 66 -16.10 3.26 -6.18
C ALA A 66 -15.40 3.60 -7.52
N LYS A 67 -14.21 3.02 -7.73
CA LYS A 67 -13.40 3.18 -8.95
C LYS A 67 -13.53 1.96 -9.86
N ARG A 68 -13.00 2.08 -11.08
CA ARG A 68 -13.02 1.04 -12.12
C ARG A 68 -11.70 1.01 -12.89
N TYR A 69 -10.60 0.87 -12.17
CA TYR A 69 -9.31 0.61 -12.81
C TYR A 69 -9.26 -0.85 -13.29
N ASP A 70 -8.88 -1.08 -14.54
CA ASP A 70 -8.76 -2.43 -15.10
C ASP A 70 -7.40 -3.04 -14.72
N HIS A 71 -6.35 -2.21 -14.66
CA HIS A 71 -5.01 -2.60 -14.27
C HIS A 71 -4.36 -1.57 -13.33
N LEU A 72 -3.34 -1.98 -12.54
CA LEU A 72 -2.59 -1.04 -11.69
C LEU A 72 -1.86 0.04 -12.49
N LYS A 73 -1.61 -0.19 -13.78
CA LYS A 73 -1.08 0.85 -14.68
C LYS A 73 -2.05 2.04 -14.79
N ASP A 74 -3.35 1.80 -14.78
CA ASP A 74 -4.37 2.85 -14.87
C ASP A 74 -4.41 3.68 -13.59
N LEU A 75 -4.27 3.02 -12.44
CA LEU A 75 -4.11 3.67 -11.14
C LEU A 75 -2.80 4.47 -11.07
N SER A 76 -1.74 4.04 -11.75
CA SER A 76 -0.50 4.79 -11.83
C SER A 76 -0.61 6.04 -12.71
N LEU A 77 -1.41 5.99 -13.77
CA LEU A 77 -1.68 7.12 -14.66
C LEU A 77 -2.69 8.10 -14.09
N ASN A 78 -3.69 7.59 -13.37
CA ASN A 78 -4.77 8.36 -12.74
C ASN A 78 -4.86 7.98 -11.26
N PRO A 79 -3.88 8.40 -10.43
CA PRO A 79 -3.82 8.06 -9.02
C PRO A 79 -5.01 8.60 -8.25
N LEU A 80 -5.26 8.02 -7.07
CA LEU A 80 -6.20 8.59 -6.12
C LEU A 80 -5.78 10.03 -5.77
N SER A 81 -6.77 10.90 -5.57
CA SER A 81 -6.52 12.21 -5.00
C SER A 81 -5.99 12.09 -3.57
N TYR A 82 -5.40 13.16 -3.04
CA TYR A 82 -4.92 13.16 -1.66
C TYR A 82 -6.04 12.85 -0.65
N GLU A 83 -7.22 13.44 -0.85
CA GLU A 83 -8.40 13.22 0.01
C GLU A 83 -8.91 11.78 -0.09
N GLU A 84 -8.91 11.21 -1.30
CA GLU A 84 -9.27 9.81 -1.55
C GLU A 84 -8.30 8.86 -0.85
N GLU A 85 -7.00 9.14 -0.90
CA GLU A 85 -5.99 8.34 -0.19
C GLU A 85 -6.18 8.42 1.34
N LEU A 86 -6.43 9.61 1.89
CA LEU A 86 -6.71 9.78 3.32
C LEU A 86 -7.97 9.03 3.74
N PHE A 87 -9.04 9.11 2.94
CA PHE A 87 -10.27 8.38 3.20
C PHE A 87 -10.03 6.86 3.21
N LEU A 88 -9.34 6.34 2.19
CA LEU A 88 -8.98 4.92 2.11
C LEU A 88 -8.18 4.49 3.35
N ARG A 89 -7.18 5.28 3.75
CA ARG A 89 -6.36 5.04 4.94
C ARG A 89 -7.19 4.98 6.21
N ALA A 90 -8.06 5.97 6.43
CA ALA A 90 -8.95 6.00 7.59
C ALA A 90 -9.85 4.76 7.63
N LEU A 91 -10.33 4.32 6.47
CA LEU A 91 -11.21 3.17 6.33
C LEU A 91 -10.52 1.84 6.65
N VAL A 92 -9.30 1.61 6.13
CA VAL A 92 -8.59 0.32 6.28
C VAL A 92 -7.64 0.25 7.49
N SER A 93 -7.16 1.39 7.98
CA SER A 93 -6.07 1.44 8.97
C SER A 93 -6.23 2.45 10.10
N GLY A 94 -7.28 3.29 10.06
CA GLY A 94 -7.45 4.42 10.98
C GLY A 94 -6.78 5.70 10.47
N SER A 95 -7.27 6.87 10.92
CA SER A 95 -6.90 8.19 10.35
C SER A 95 -5.43 8.56 10.57
N GLU A 96 -4.84 8.12 11.68
CA GLU A 96 -3.45 8.46 12.06
C GLU A 96 -2.42 7.42 11.59
N SER A 97 -2.86 6.41 10.83
CA SER A 97 -1.98 5.33 10.39
C SER A 97 -1.03 5.80 9.29
N LEU A 98 0.27 5.72 9.59
CA LEU A 98 1.36 5.90 8.63
C LEU A 98 1.82 4.57 8.01
N ASN A 99 1.08 3.49 8.28
CA ASN A 99 1.44 2.17 7.81
C ASN A 99 1.37 2.11 6.28
N PRO A 100 2.34 1.45 5.62
CA PRO A 100 2.28 1.32 4.18
C PRO A 100 1.07 0.53 3.74
N ILE A 101 0.41 1.04 2.70
CA ILE A 101 -0.66 0.34 2.01
C ILE A 101 -0.17 0.08 0.58
N ILE A 102 -0.11 -1.20 0.23
CA ILE A 102 0.37 -1.67 -1.07
C ILE A 102 -0.80 -2.33 -1.79
N VAL A 103 -1.08 -1.85 -3.00
CA VAL A 103 -2.09 -2.41 -3.89
C VAL A 103 -1.41 -3.37 -4.87
N LEU A 104 -1.93 -4.58 -4.96
CA LEU A 104 -1.51 -5.63 -5.88
C LEU A 104 -2.65 -5.92 -6.87
N GLU A 105 -2.34 -6.53 -8.02
CA GLU A 105 -3.41 -6.96 -8.96
C GLU A 105 -4.34 -7.98 -8.27
N GLU A 106 -3.76 -8.94 -7.57
CA GLU A 106 -4.46 -10.08 -6.96
C GLU A 106 -3.84 -10.50 -5.62
N CYS A 107 -4.51 -11.42 -4.93
CA CYS A 107 -3.99 -12.02 -3.70
C CYS A 107 -2.74 -12.85 -3.98
N ILE A 108 -1.68 -12.61 -3.21
CA ILE A 108 -0.42 -13.36 -3.32
C ILE A 108 -0.15 -14.09 -2.01
N GLU A 109 0.02 -15.41 -2.08
CA GLU A 109 0.33 -16.29 -0.92
C GLU A 109 1.83 -16.60 -0.77
N LYS A 110 2.67 -15.94 -1.58
CA LYS A 110 4.13 -16.12 -1.57
C LYS A 110 4.78 -15.14 -0.61
N THR A 111 5.99 -15.49 -0.15
CA THR A 111 6.85 -14.52 0.54
C THR A 111 7.15 -13.33 -0.38
N LEU A 112 7.00 -12.13 0.15
CA LEU A 112 7.29 -10.88 -0.54
C LEU A 112 8.53 -10.21 0.07
N PHE A 113 9.23 -9.45 -0.75
CA PHE A 113 10.23 -8.49 -0.32
C PHE A 113 9.71 -7.11 -0.69
N VAL A 114 9.70 -6.16 0.25
CA VAL A 114 9.12 -4.83 0.07
C VAL A 114 10.17 -3.77 0.37
N GLU A 115 10.37 -2.84 -0.56
CA GLU A 115 11.22 -1.67 -0.38
C GLU A 115 10.39 -0.43 -0.68
N ILE A 116 10.36 0.54 0.23
CA ILE A 116 9.63 1.80 0.08
C ILE A 116 10.59 2.93 0.36
N LYS A 117 10.91 3.70 -0.68
CA LYS A 117 11.71 4.92 -0.60
C LYS A 117 10.78 6.10 -0.54
N SER A 118 10.34 6.46 0.66
CA SER A 118 9.63 7.72 0.87
C SER A 118 10.63 8.87 0.76
N VAL A 119 10.33 9.86 -0.07
CA VAL A 119 11.05 11.14 -0.08
C VAL A 119 10.45 11.96 1.04
N PHE A 120 10.98 11.82 2.25
CA PHE A 120 10.70 12.77 3.31
C PHE A 120 11.29 14.12 2.86
N GLN A 121 10.43 15.06 2.47
CA GLN A 121 10.82 16.47 2.54
C GLN A 121 10.91 16.80 4.04
N GLU A 122 12.12 17.04 4.53
CA GLU A 122 12.31 17.75 5.80
C GLU A 122 11.68 19.14 5.65
N GLU A 123 10.42 19.30 6.03
CA GLU A 123 9.95 20.63 6.40
C GLU A 123 10.75 21.03 7.63
N LYS A 124 11.67 21.97 7.46
CA LYS A 124 12.30 22.67 8.57
C LYS A 124 11.17 23.29 9.39
N VAL A 125 10.82 22.65 10.49
CA VAL A 125 9.96 23.23 11.52
C VAL A 125 10.67 24.50 11.97
N PHE A 126 10.15 25.66 11.56
CA PHE A 126 10.65 26.94 12.02
C PHE A 126 10.43 27.00 13.53
N TYR A 127 11.51 27.09 14.30
CA TYR A 127 11.43 27.56 15.67
C TYR A 127 11.16 29.06 15.62
N LEU A 128 9.99 29.49 16.09
CA LEU A 128 9.77 30.88 16.47
C LEU A 128 10.53 31.10 17.78
N LEU A 129 11.67 31.79 17.71
CA LEU A 129 12.33 32.41 18.86
C LEU A 129 11.70 33.78 19.14
#